data_AF-A0A9D8LLZ0-F1
#
_entry.id   AF-A0A9D8LLZ0-F1
#
_cell.length_a   1.000
_cell.length_b   1.000
_cell.length_c   1.000
_cell.angle_alpha   90.00
_cell.angle_beta   90.00
_cell.angle_gamma   90.00
#
_symmetry.space_group_name_H-M   'P 1'
#
loop_
_entity.id
_entity.type
_entity.pdbx_description
1 polymer ?
#
loop_
_entity_poly.entity_id
_entity_poly.type
_entity_poly.pdbx_seq_one_letter_code
_entity_poly.pdbx_strand_id
1 'polypeptide(L)'
;MTTTPPRYAIYFAPAADSALWRFGSATLGYDATTGGELPSAVPPGCEALDWPALTAEPRRYGFHATLKAPFELSDGRSEGALRAFARNYVAGRAPVGLKGLAVDALGHFVALTPAEPSQALQTLAFDVVQAFEPFRAPLSQADLARRLQSPLTPAHRAYLEAYGYPYVGDAFRFHMTLTGALPQDLVSPVKTALVAAHAQAVPPGEVLLDRIAIFKQADRASRFTLLDALPFG
;
A
#
# COMPACT_ATOMS: atom_id res chain seq x y z
N MET A 1 -17.09 -2.73 -25.48
CA MET A 1 -16.23 -3.13 -24.35
C MET A 1 -16.72 -2.37 -23.14
N THR A 2 -17.22 -3.05 -22.11
CA THR A 2 -17.65 -2.40 -20.86
C THR A 2 -16.40 -1.89 -20.14
N THR A 3 -16.16 -0.58 -20.17
CA THR A 3 -15.05 0.03 -19.45
C THR A 3 -15.29 -0.15 -17.96
N THR A 4 -14.44 -0.92 -17.28
CA THR A 4 -14.51 -1.05 -15.82
C THR A 4 -14.20 0.32 -15.20
N PRO A 5 -14.96 0.79 -14.21
CA PRO A 5 -14.71 2.09 -13.60
C PRO A 5 -13.32 2.13 -12.94
N PRO A 6 -12.69 3.32 -12.88
CA PRO A 6 -11.40 3.49 -12.23
C PRO A 6 -11.51 3.23 -10.73
N ARG A 7 -10.42 2.71 -10.15
CA ARG A 7 -10.27 2.52 -8.71
C ARG A 7 -9.31 3.53 -8.13
N TYR A 8 -9.61 3.99 -6.94
CA TYR A 8 -8.77 4.88 -6.14
C TYR A 8 -8.37 4.20 -4.85
N ALA A 9 -7.22 4.54 -4.31
CA ALA A 9 -6.80 4.08 -3.01
C ALA A 9 -6.14 5.21 -2.25
N ILE A 10 -6.27 5.19 -0.92
CA ILE A 10 -5.56 6.12 -0.04
C ILE A 10 -4.43 5.35 0.60
N TYR A 11 -3.21 5.71 0.27
CA TYR A 11 -2.00 5.04 0.70
C TYR A 11 -1.12 5.97 1.50
N PHE A 12 -0.18 5.39 2.24
CA PHE A 12 1.07 6.07 2.53
C PHE A 12 2.07 5.69 1.44
N ALA A 13 2.66 6.71 0.82
CA ALA A 13 3.79 6.58 -0.08
C ALA A 13 4.85 7.59 0.39
N PRO A 14 6.10 7.18 0.62
CA PRO A 14 7.18 8.10 0.95
C PRO A 14 7.36 9.18 -0.13
N ALA A 15 8.03 10.29 0.21
CA ALA A 15 8.39 11.31 -0.79
C ALA A 15 9.16 10.67 -1.95
N ALA A 16 8.86 11.08 -3.20
CA ALA A 16 9.41 10.46 -4.41
C ALA A 16 10.95 10.55 -4.49
N ASP A 17 11.53 11.55 -3.82
CA ASP A 17 12.96 11.78 -3.68
C ASP A 17 13.57 11.18 -2.40
N SER A 18 12.80 10.41 -1.61
CA SER A 18 13.32 9.71 -0.44
C SER A 18 14.09 8.44 -0.81
N ALA A 19 15.03 8.04 0.05
CA ALA A 19 15.75 6.78 -0.08
C ALA A 19 14.80 5.57 -0.04
N LEU A 20 13.77 5.64 0.83
CA LEU A 20 12.76 4.61 0.97
C LEU A 20 11.94 4.42 -0.31
N TRP A 21 11.50 5.50 -0.97
CA TRP A 21 10.81 5.41 -2.26
C TRP A 21 11.68 4.79 -3.34
N ARG A 22 12.93 5.25 -3.49
CA ARG A 22 13.86 4.71 -4.48
C ARG A 22 14.10 3.21 -4.27
N PHE A 23 14.36 2.80 -3.02
CA PHE A 23 14.54 1.40 -2.69
C PHE A 23 13.33 0.55 -3.08
N GLY A 24 12.14 0.94 -2.62
CA GLY A 24 10.92 0.17 -2.88
C GLY A 24 10.53 0.12 -4.35
N SER A 25 10.53 1.26 -5.04
CA SER A 25 10.19 1.34 -6.46
C SER A 25 11.18 0.55 -7.34
N ALA A 26 12.49 0.61 -7.05
CA ALA A 26 13.50 -0.17 -7.76
C ALA A 26 13.40 -1.67 -7.45
N THR A 27 13.10 -2.04 -6.19
CA THR A 27 12.82 -3.43 -5.80
C THR A 27 11.65 -3.99 -6.62
N LEU A 28 10.57 -3.22 -6.76
CA LEU A 28 9.41 -3.62 -7.56
C LEU A 28 9.66 -3.54 -9.07
N GLY A 29 10.63 -2.76 -9.53
CA GLY A 29 10.85 -2.47 -10.95
C GLY A 29 9.79 -1.55 -11.55
N TYR A 30 9.14 -0.70 -10.76
CA TYR A 30 8.08 0.20 -11.22
C TYR A 30 7.98 1.44 -10.36
N ASP A 31 7.87 2.60 -10.99
CA ASP A 31 7.67 3.87 -10.33
C ASP A 31 6.24 4.38 -10.56
N ALA A 32 5.43 4.35 -9.51
CA ALA A 32 4.06 4.81 -9.61
C ALA A 32 3.94 6.33 -9.81
N THR A 33 4.99 7.11 -9.55
CA THR A 33 4.97 8.56 -9.80
C THR A 33 5.01 8.88 -11.30
N THR A 34 5.79 8.12 -12.06
CA THR A 34 5.92 8.28 -13.52
C THR A 34 5.00 7.34 -14.30
N GLY A 35 4.50 6.28 -13.64
CA GLY A 35 3.77 5.19 -14.30
C GLY A 35 4.66 4.30 -15.17
N GLY A 36 5.98 4.37 -14.99
CA GLY A 36 6.98 3.70 -15.83
C GLY A 36 7.64 2.50 -15.17
N GLU A 37 8.16 1.60 -16.01
CA GLU A 37 9.06 0.52 -15.57
C GLU A 37 10.39 1.11 -15.09
N LEU A 38 10.98 0.47 -14.09
CA LEU A 38 12.35 0.73 -13.64
C LEU A 38 13.20 -0.53 -13.84
N PRO A 39 14.52 -0.38 -14.07
CA PRO A 39 15.44 -1.50 -13.91
C PRO A 39 15.27 -2.12 -12.51
N SER A 40 14.96 -3.41 -12.45
CA SER A 40 14.79 -4.09 -11.18
C SER A 40 16.10 -4.12 -10.40
N ALA A 41 16.08 -3.60 -9.18
CA ALA A 41 17.17 -3.77 -8.23
C ALA A 41 17.03 -5.14 -7.57
N VAL A 42 17.59 -6.17 -8.23
CA VAL A 42 17.62 -7.54 -7.68
C VAL A 42 18.55 -7.55 -6.47
N PRO A 43 18.08 -7.99 -5.29
CA PRO A 43 18.93 -8.10 -4.10
C PRO A 43 20.10 -9.07 -4.33
N PRO A 44 21.29 -8.79 -3.78
CA PRO A 44 22.42 -9.71 -3.88
C PRO A 44 22.09 -11.11 -3.35
N GLY A 45 22.42 -12.15 -4.12
CA GLY A 45 22.07 -13.54 -3.82
C GLY A 45 20.71 -13.99 -4.36
N CYS A 46 19.98 -13.13 -5.06
CA CYS A 46 18.72 -13.45 -5.74
C CYS A 46 18.84 -13.43 -7.28
N GLU A 47 20.05 -13.35 -7.85
CA GLU A 47 20.29 -13.15 -9.29
C GLU A 47 19.79 -14.31 -10.15
N ALA A 48 19.75 -15.52 -9.59
CA ALA A 48 19.23 -16.71 -10.27
C ALA A 48 17.69 -16.83 -10.22
N LEU A 49 17.01 -15.95 -9.48
CA LEU A 49 15.55 -15.94 -9.36
C LEU A 49 14.93 -15.06 -10.45
N ASP A 50 13.72 -15.42 -10.89
CA ASP A 50 12.90 -14.54 -11.72
C ASP A 50 12.31 -13.40 -10.86
N TRP A 51 13.15 -12.41 -10.54
CA TRP A 51 12.77 -11.28 -9.71
C TRP A 51 11.57 -10.50 -10.25
N PRO A 52 11.44 -10.28 -11.58
CA PRO A 52 10.24 -9.69 -12.14
C PRO A 52 8.96 -10.46 -11.83
N ALA A 53 8.99 -11.79 -11.82
CA ALA A 53 7.87 -12.62 -11.42
C ALA A 53 7.59 -12.55 -9.91
N LEU A 54 8.64 -12.59 -9.07
CA LEU A 54 8.48 -12.50 -7.60
C LEU A 54 7.89 -11.17 -7.13
N THR A 55 8.02 -10.10 -7.91
CA THR A 55 7.51 -8.77 -7.57
C THR A 55 6.28 -8.37 -8.40
N ALA A 56 5.78 -9.24 -9.28
CA ALA A 56 4.70 -8.93 -10.21
C ALA A 56 3.40 -8.47 -9.52
N GLU A 57 3.02 -9.12 -8.42
CA GLU A 57 1.80 -8.78 -7.67
C GLU A 57 1.87 -7.39 -7.02
N PRO A 58 2.85 -7.07 -6.14
CA PRO A 58 2.95 -5.73 -5.56
C PRO A 58 3.25 -4.65 -6.60
N ARG A 59 3.95 -4.97 -7.71
CA ARG A 59 4.19 -4.02 -8.82
C ARG A 59 2.90 -3.44 -9.38
N ARG A 60 1.78 -4.18 -9.36
CA ARG A 60 0.48 -3.68 -9.84
C ARG A 60 -0.03 -2.48 -9.05
N TYR A 61 0.37 -2.35 -7.80
CA TYR A 61 -0.06 -1.28 -6.90
C TYR A 61 0.98 -0.17 -6.74
N GLY A 62 2.23 -0.43 -7.11
CA GLY A 62 3.36 0.44 -6.80
C GLY A 62 3.80 0.32 -5.35
N PHE A 63 4.94 0.90 -5.00
CA PHE A 63 5.47 0.84 -3.64
C PHE A 63 4.67 1.75 -2.71
N HIS A 64 4.04 1.17 -1.67
CA HIS A 64 3.15 1.89 -0.77
C HIS A 64 2.86 1.07 0.50
N ALA A 65 2.26 1.70 1.51
CA ALA A 65 1.46 1.02 2.53
C ALA A 65 -0.01 1.40 2.38
N THR A 66 -0.92 0.42 2.49
CA THR A 66 -2.35 0.69 2.37
C THR A 66 -2.87 1.39 3.63
N LEU A 67 -3.57 2.54 3.50
CA LEU A 67 -4.37 3.14 4.59
C LEU A 67 -5.86 2.89 4.37
N LYS A 68 -6.34 3.09 3.14
CA LYS A 68 -7.67 2.67 2.65
C LYS A 68 -7.49 1.84 1.38
N ALA A 69 -8.00 0.61 1.41
CA ALA A 69 -7.95 -0.32 0.29
C ALA A 69 -8.65 0.24 -0.96
N PRO A 70 -8.28 -0.22 -2.18
CA PRO A 70 -8.86 0.29 -3.40
C PRO A 70 -10.39 0.24 -3.47
N PHE A 71 -10.98 1.30 -4.02
CA PHE A 71 -12.42 1.48 -4.17
C PHE A 71 -12.80 2.21 -5.45
N GLU A 72 -14.02 1.97 -5.92
CA GLU A 72 -14.66 2.75 -6.98
C GLU A 72 -15.39 3.94 -6.34
N LEU A 73 -15.53 5.06 -7.05
CA LEU A 73 -16.25 6.23 -6.54
C LEU A 73 -17.76 5.97 -6.53
N SER A 74 -18.45 6.36 -5.46
CA SER A 74 -19.91 6.32 -5.39
C SER A 74 -20.55 7.32 -6.35
N ASP A 75 -21.82 7.08 -6.69
CA ASP A 75 -22.61 7.99 -7.52
C ASP A 75 -22.64 9.39 -6.90
N GLY A 76 -22.43 10.41 -7.75
CA GLY A 76 -22.34 11.81 -7.32
C GLY A 76 -21.00 12.22 -6.70
N ARG A 77 -20.01 11.31 -6.62
CA ARG A 77 -18.62 11.64 -6.26
C ARG A 77 -17.75 11.69 -7.51
N SER A 78 -16.77 12.59 -7.50
CA SER A 78 -15.81 12.76 -8.60
C SER A 78 -14.38 12.67 -8.08
N GLU A 79 -13.44 12.37 -8.98
CA GLU A 79 -12.01 12.41 -8.68
C GLU A 79 -11.60 13.79 -8.15
N GLY A 80 -12.09 14.87 -8.76
CA GLY A 80 -11.84 16.24 -8.30
C GLY A 80 -12.32 16.49 -6.86
N ALA A 81 -13.51 15.99 -6.51
CA ALA A 81 -14.04 16.10 -5.15
C ALA A 81 -13.21 15.29 -4.13
N LEU A 82 -12.76 14.09 -4.50
CA LEU A 82 -11.86 13.27 -3.67
C LEU A 82 -10.55 14.01 -3.40
N ARG A 83 -9.91 14.54 -4.44
CA ARG A 83 -8.65 15.29 -4.32
C ARG A 83 -8.80 16.57 -3.50
N ALA A 84 -9.90 17.30 -3.69
CA ALA A 84 -10.21 18.51 -2.92
C ALA A 84 -10.45 18.20 -1.44
N PHE A 85 -11.22 17.14 -1.13
CA PHE A 85 -11.40 16.68 0.24
C PHE A 85 -10.09 16.26 0.87
N ALA A 86 -9.25 15.50 0.15
CA ALA A 86 -7.97 15.04 0.68
C ALA A 86 -7.04 16.21 1.03
N ARG A 87 -6.98 17.27 0.21
CA ARG A 87 -6.22 18.49 0.51
C ARG A 87 -6.68 19.17 1.79
N ASN A 88 -7.99 19.28 1.99
CA ASN A 88 -8.55 19.84 3.23
C ASN A 88 -8.33 18.91 4.43
N TYR A 89 -8.40 17.60 4.21
CA TYR A 89 -8.27 16.60 5.26
C TYR A 89 -6.88 16.58 5.87
N VAL A 90 -5.82 16.75 5.06
CA VAL A 90 -4.44 16.80 5.56
C VAL A 90 -4.09 18.10 6.28
N ALA A 91 -4.91 19.15 6.10
CA ALA A 91 -4.66 20.47 6.66
C ALA A 91 -4.66 20.43 8.21
N GLY A 92 -3.60 20.94 8.83
CA GLY A 92 -3.47 20.97 10.29
C GLY A 92 -3.26 19.61 10.97
N ARG A 93 -3.05 18.52 10.22
CA ARG A 93 -2.68 17.23 10.81
C ARG A 93 -1.18 17.20 11.14
N ALA A 94 -0.83 16.49 12.21
CA ALA A 94 0.57 16.25 12.56
C ALA A 94 1.07 14.94 11.92
N PRO A 95 2.35 14.87 11.50
CA PRO A 95 3.00 13.61 11.14
C PRO A 95 2.94 12.57 12.25
N VAL A 96 2.83 11.29 11.87
CA VAL A 96 2.98 10.16 12.79
C VAL A 96 4.38 9.58 12.63
N GLY A 97 5.17 9.59 13.70
CA GLY A 97 6.51 8.99 13.71
C GLY A 97 6.47 7.50 13.98
N LEU A 98 7.28 6.75 13.22
CA LEU A 98 7.65 5.37 13.50
C LEU A 98 9.14 5.33 13.89
N LYS A 99 9.52 4.49 14.86
CA LYS A 99 10.93 4.34 15.25
C LYS A 99 11.83 3.77 14.16
N GLY A 100 11.24 3.09 13.19
CA GLY A 100 11.91 2.58 12.01
C GLY A 100 11.04 1.55 11.30
N LEU A 101 11.52 1.12 10.15
CA LEU A 101 10.95 0.00 9.40
C LEU A 101 11.95 -1.17 9.38
N ALA A 102 11.43 -2.38 9.51
CA ALA A 102 12.18 -3.62 9.38
C ALA A 102 11.70 -4.41 8.17
N VAL A 103 12.60 -5.16 7.53
CA VAL A 103 12.21 -6.13 6.49
C VAL A 103 11.76 -7.41 7.18
N ASP A 104 10.51 -7.81 6.95
CA ASP A 104 9.88 -8.98 7.54
C ASP A 104 9.15 -9.86 6.54
N ALA A 105 8.98 -11.12 6.91
CA ALA A 105 8.14 -12.07 6.19
C ALA A 105 6.75 -12.12 6.82
N LEU A 106 5.72 -11.81 6.03
CA LEU A 106 4.32 -11.91 6.43
C LEU A 106 3.74 -13.19 5.82
N GLY A 107 3.97 -14.31 6.51
CA GLY A 107 3.70 -15.64 5.97
C GLY A 107 4.64 -15.96 4.81
N HIS A 108 4.15 -15.82 3.59
CA HIS A 108 4.85 -16.28 2.38
C HIS A 108 5.32 -15.13 1.48
N PHE A 109 5.29 -13.88 1.93
CA PHE A 109 5.82 -12.73 1.19
C PHE A 109 6.65 -11.82 2.09
N VAL A 110 7.53 -11.01 1.50
CA VAL A 110 8.40 -10.07 2.23
C VAL A 110 7.90 -8.63 2.08
N ALA A 111 7.92 -7.89 3.18
CA ALA A 111 7.47 -6.49 3.25
C ALA A 111 8.28 -5.70 4.28
N LEU A 112 8.20 -4.38 4.22
CA LEU A 112 8.63 -3.51 5.32
C LEU A 112 7.50 -3.36 6.34
N THR A 113 7.79 -3.50 7.62
CA THR A 113 6.85 -3.40 8.75
C THR A 113 7.39 -2.41 9.79
N PRO A 114 6.53 -1.83 10.65
CA PRO A 114 7.01 -1.02 11.77
C PRO A 114 7.87 -1.86 12.72
N ALA A 115 9.02 -1.33 13.13
CA ALA A 115 9.91 -2.03 14.08
C ALA A 115 9.27 -2.25 15.46
N GLU A 116 8.27 -1.44 15.81
CA GLU A 116 7.47 -1.57 17.03
C GLU A 116 5.99 -1.22 16.76
N PRO A 117 5.05 -1.71 17.59
CA PRO A 117 3.66 -1.30 17.51
C PRO A 117 3.49 0.21 17.70
N SER A 118 2.62 0.84 16.91
CA SER A 118 2.30 2.27 17.03
C SER A 118 0.79 2.49 17.08
N GLN A 119 0.30 2.95 18.24
CA GLN A 119 -1.12 3.29 18.40
C GLN A 119 -1.50 4.52 17.56
N ALA A 120 -0.60 5.49 17.43
CA ALA A 120 -0.82 6.65 16.57
C ALA A 120 -1.01 6.26 15.11
N LEU A 121 -0.27 5.25 14.63
CA LEU A 121 -0.44 4.69 13.29
C LEU A 121 -1.79 3.99 13.13
N GLN A 122 -2.22 3.21 14.13
CA GLN A 122 -3.53 2.55 14.13
C GLN A 122 -4.66 3.58 14.04
N THR A 123 -4.60 4.62 14.86
CA THR A 123 -5.58 5.72 14.84
C THR A 123 -5.59 6.44 13.49
N LEU A 124 -4.42 6.82 12.97
CA LEU A 124 -4.32 7.48 11.67
C LEU A 124 -4.95 6.65 10.54
N ALA A 125 -4.64 5.36 10.49
CA ALA A 125 -5.16 4.47 9.45
C ALA A 125 -6.69 4.35 9.51
N PHE A 126 -7.25 4.20 10.71
CA PHE A 126 -8.69 4.09 10.85
C PHE A 126 -9.42 5.41 10.59
N ASP A 127 -8.86 6.55 11.03
CA ASP A 127 -9.37 7.87 10.70
C ASP A 127 -9.45 8.10 9.19
N VAL A 128 -8.43 7.64 8.45
CA VAL A 128 -8.41 7.72 6.97
C VAL A 128 -9.51 6.83 6.38
N VAL A 129 -9.68 5.60 6.88
CA VAL A 129 -10.75 4.72 6.42
C VAL A 129 -12.11 5.38 6.56
N GLN A 130 -12.40 5.94 7.74
CA GLN A 130 -13.67 6.57 8.08
C GLN A 130 -13.91 7.86 7.29
N ALA A 131 -12.92 8.75 7.25
CA ALA A 131 -13.04 10.06 6.59
C ALA A 131 -13.29 9.93 5.07
N PHE A 132 -12.69 8.93 4.43
CA PHE A 132 -12.83 8.70 3.00
C PHE A 132 -13.95 7.71 2.63
N GLU A 133 -14.64 7.13 3.60
CA GLU A 133 -15.75 6.20 3.35
C GLU A 133 -16.89 6.79 2.49
N PRO A 134 -17.30 8.07 2.64
CA PRO A 134 -18.36 8.66 1.81
C PRO A 134 -18.05 8.74 0.31
N PHE A 135 -16.80 8.48 -0.10
CA PHE A 135 -16.39 8.39 -1.51
C PHE A 135 -16.51 6.99 -2.09
N ARG A 136 -16.65 5.96 -1.26
CA ARG A 136 -16.64 4.56 -1.68
C ARG A 136 -18.00 4.16 -2.26
N ALA A 137 -18.02 3.60 -3.47
CA ALA A 137 -19.18 2.86 -3.95
C ALA A 137 -19.37 1.57 -3.14
N PRO A 138 -20.62 1.09 -2.99
CA PRO A 138 -20.89 -0.25 -2.49
C PRO A 138 -20.08 -1.31 -3.25
N LEU A 139 -19.72 -2.41 -2.57
CA LEU A 139 -18.98 -3.50 -3.23
C LEU A 139 -19.86 -4.13 -4.31
N SER A 140 -19.26 -4.44 -5.46
CA SER A 140 -19.89 -5.33 -6.43
C SER A 140 -20.05 -6.74 -5.83
N GLN A 141 -21.02 -7.49 -6.32
CA GLN A 141 -21.22 -8.89 -5.90
C GLN A 141 -19.94 -9.74 -6.11
N ALA A 142 -19.20 -9.49 -7.20
CA ALA A 142 -17.95 -10.17 -7.48
C ALA A 142 -16.84 -9.83 -6.46
N ASP A 143 -16.68 -8.55 -6.11
CA ASP A 143 -15.70 -8.15 -5.11
C ASP A 143 -16.08 -8.61 -3.70
N LEU A 144 -17.37 -8.64 -3.36
CA LEU A 144 -17.86 -9.22 -2.10
C LEU A 144 -17.59 -10.72 -2.04
N ALA A 145 -17.96 -11.48 -3.08
CA ALA A 145 -17.74 -12.92 -3.14
C ALA A 145 -16.25 -13.26 -2.99
N ARG A 146 -15.37 -12.54 -3.70
CA ARG A 146 -13.91 -12.70 -3.58
C ARG A 146 -13.42 -12.49 -2.14
N ARG A 147 -13.93 -11.49 -1.42
CA ARG A 147 -13.53 -11.20 -0.04
C ARG A 147 -14.06 -12.22 0.96
N LEU A 148 -15.19 -12.86 0.66
CA LEU A 148 -15.79 -13.90 1.49
C LEU A 148 -15.16 -15.29 1.29
N GLN A 149 -14.26 -15.47 0.31
CA GLN A 149 -13.52 -16.73 0.13
C GLN A 149 -12.51 -17.00 1.25
N SER A 150 -12.02 -15.94 1.90
CA SER A 150 -11.13 -16.08 3.06
C SER A 150 -11.93 -16.23 4.36
N PRO A 151 -11.48 -17.03 5.33
CA PRO A 151 -12.15 -17.13 6.62
C PRO A 151 -12.09 -15.76 7.34
N LEU A 152 -13.27 -15.20 7.63
CA LEU A 152 -13.41 -13.93 8.34
C LEU A 152 -13.98 -14.16 9.74
N THR A 153 -13.37 -13.53 10.74
CA THR A 153 -13.97 -13.42 12.07
C THR A 153 -15.24 -12.55 12.02
N PRO A 154 -16.11 -12.59 13.04
CA PRO A 154 -17.25 -11.68 13.11
C PRO A 154 -16.86 -10.20 13.00
N ALA A 155 -15.75 -9.80 13.63
CA ALA A 155 -15.22 -8.43 13.52
C ALA A 155 -14.78 -8.07 12.09
N HIS A 156 -14.06 -8.97 11.40
CA HIS A 156 -13.68 -8.76 10.00
C HIS A 156 -14.91 -8.64 9.08
N ARG A 157 -15.99 -9.38 9.36
CA ARG A 157 -17.25 -9.28 8.61
C ARG A 157 -17.92 -7.91 8.84
N ALA A 158 -17.98 -7.44 10.08
CA ALA A 158 -18.52 -6.12 10.40
C ALA A 158 -17.72 -5.00 9.68
N TYR A 159 -16.40 -5.11 9.64
CA TYR A 159 -15.56 -4.18 8.88
C TYR A 159 -15.78 -4.26 7.37
N LEU A 160 -15.92 -5.47 6.81
CA LEU A 160 -16.22 -5.65 5.40
C LEU A 160 -17.56 -5.00 5.01
N GLU A 161 -18.58 -5.12 5.86
CA GLU A 161 -19.88 -4.50 5.65
C GLU A 161 -19.79 -2.96 5.74
N ALA A 162 -19.15 -2.44 6.79
CA ALA A 162 -19.08 -1.01 7.05
C ALA A 162 -18.16 -0.25 6.07
N TYR A 163 -17.00 -0.81 5.73
CA TYR A 163 -15.92 -0.10 5.02
C TYR A 163 -15.53 -0.75 3.70
N GLY A 164 -16.20 -1.85 3.33
CA GLY A 164 -15.85 -2.60 2.14
C GLY A 164 -14.47 -3.25 2.22
N TYR A 165 -13.82 -3.38 3.38
CA TYR A 165 -12.54 -4.10 3.58
C TYR A 165 -12.39 -4.68 4.99
N PRO A 166 -12.00 -5.96 5.14
CA PRO A 166 -12.05 -6.65 6.43
C PRO A 166 -10.88 -6.32 7.38
N TYR A 167 -9.75 -5.83 6.86
CA TYR A 167 -8.53 -5.61 7.65
C TYR A 167 -8.30 -4.12 7.95
N VAL A 168 -9.30 -3.50 8.59
CA VAL A 168 -9.25 -2.12 9.10
C VAL A 168 -9.41 -2.11 10.62
N GLY A 169 -9.27 -0.96 11.28
CA GLY A 169 -9.39 -0.85 12.73
C GLY A 169 -8.38 -1.75 13.43
N ASP A 170 -8.83 -2.59 14.36
CA ASP A 170 -7.95 -3.49 15.11
C ASP A 170 -7.29 -4.57 14.24
N ALA A 171 -7.87 -4.85 13.07
CA ALA A 171 -7.33 -5.78 12.08
C ALA A 171 -6.29 -5.14 11.14
N PHE A 172 -6.08 -3.82 11.20
CA PHE A 172 -5.09 -3.14 10.39
C PHE A 172 -3.67 -3.59 10.75
N ARG A 173 -2.85 -3.83 9.72
CA ARG A 173 -1.42 -4.11 9.86
C ARG A 173 -0.67 -3.31 8.80
N PHE A 174 0.14 -2.34 9.23
CA PHE A 174 0.98 -1.58 8.33
C PHE A 174 2.03 -2.49 7.71
N HIS A 175 2.14 -2.45 6.39
CA HIS A 175 3.22 -3.09 5.67
C HIS A 175 3.42 -2.43 4.29
N MET A 176 4.65 -2.44 3.79
CA MET A 176 4.99 -2.03 2.43
C MET A 176 5.57 -3.24 1.68
N THR A 177 4.76 -3.85 0.83
CA THR A 177 5.08 -5.13 0.18
C THR A 177 6.25 -5.00 -0.79
N LEU A 178 7.24 -5.89 -0.65
CA LEU A 178 8.43 -5.97 -1.51
C LEU A 178 8.37 -7.15 -2.48
N THR A 179 7.69 -8.24 -2.12
CA THR A 179 7.47 -9.41 -2.99
C THR A 179 6.01 -9.85 -2.97
N GLY A 180 5.56 -10.54 -4.01
CA GLY A 180 4.37 -11.37 -3.95
C GLY A 180 4.65 -12.67 -3.18
N ALA A 181 3.74 -13.62 -3.34
CA ALA A 181 3.85 -14.95 -2.79
C ALA A 181 5.15 -15.68 -3.21
N LEU A 182 5.90 -16.18 -2.24
CA LEU A 182 7.13 -16.94 -2.41
C LEU A 182 6.91 -18.41 -2.03
N PRO A 183 7.59 -19.35 -2.70
CA PRO A 183 7.83 -20.69 -2.18
C PRO A 183 8.46 -20.64 -0.78
N GLN A 184 8.05 -21.57 0.10
CA GLN A 184 8.44 -21.57 1.52
C GLN A 184 9.96 -21.58 1.73
N ASP A 185 10.70 -22.30 0.89
CA ASP A 185 12.15 -22.41 0.90
C ASP A 185 12.85 -21.11 0.46
N LEU A 186 12.17 -20.26 -0.31
CA LEU A 186 12.70 -18.96 -0.75
C LEU A 186 12.42 -17.82 0.23
N VAL A 187 11.46 -17.95 1.15
CA VAL A 187 11.09 -16.86 2.08
C VAL A 187 12.29 -16.36 2.89
N SER A 188 13.02 -17.27 3.53
CA SER A 188 14.14 -16.89 4.41
C SER A 188 15.37 -16.33 3.65
N PRO A 189 15.83 -16.98 2.54
CA PRO A 189 16.89 -16.41 1.71
C PRO A 189 16.55 -15.03 1.13
N VAL A 190 15.35 -14.87 0.55
CA VAL A 190 14.92 -13.59 -0.04
C VAL A 190 14.77 -12.51 1.03
N LYS A 191 14.21 -12.83 2.20
CA LYS A 191 14.16 -11.90 3.35
C LYS A 191 15.57 -11.43 3.71
N THR A 192 16.52 -12.34 3.84
CA THR A 192 17.91 -12.02 4.23
C THR A 192 18.58 -11.09 3.21
N ALA A 193 18.41 -11.38 1.92
CA ALA A 193 18.93 -10.53 0.85
C ALA A 193 18.30 -9.12 0.86
N LEU A 194 16.99 -9.04 1.08
CA LEU A 194 16.29 -7.76 1.19
C LEU A 194 16.67 -6.97 2.45
N VAL A 195 16.95 -7.61 3.58
CA VAL A 195 17.49 -6.95 4.79
C VAL A 195 18.82 -6.27 4.46
N ALA A 196 19.74 -6.98 3.80
CA ALA A 196 21.04 -6.43 3.43
C ALA A 196 20.91 -5.28 2.43
N ALA A 197 20.08 -5.44 1.39
CA ALA A 197 19.84 -4.40 0.40
C ALA A 197 19.17 -3.16 1.01
N HIS A 198 18.20 -3.34 1.90
CA HIS A 198 17.53 -2.24 2.60
C HIS A 198 18.53 -1.45 3.48
N ALA A 199 19.36 -2.15 4.25
CA ALA A 199 20.35 -1.51 5.12
C ALA A 199 21.40 -0.70 4.35
N GLN A 200 21.71 -1.07 3.10
CA GLN A 200 22.61 -0.32 2.23
C GLN A 200 21.93 0.90 1.58
N ALA A 201 20.65 0.76 1.21
CA ALA A 201 19.94 1.77 0.42
C ALA A 201 19.21 2.83 1.25
N VAL A 202 18.74 2.46 2.45
CA VAL A 202 17.88 3.29 3.30
C VAL A 202 18.60 3.60 4.62
N PRO A 203 18.87 4.88 4.93
CA PRO A 203 19.45 5.25 6.21
C PRO A 203 18.59 4.75 7.39
N PRO A 204 19.19 4.24 8.47
CA PRO A 204 18.46 3.89 9.66
C PRO A 204 17.89 5.15 10.32
N GLY A 205 16.71 5.04 10.92
CA GLY A 205 16.13 6.13 11.69
C GLY A 205 14.61 6.13 11.67
N GLU A 206 14.06 7.19 12.25
CA GLU A 206 12.62 7.38 12.31
C GLU A 206 12.03 7.59 10.91
N VAL A 207 10.87 6.99 10.67
CA VAL A 207 10.10 7.19 9.43
C VAL A 207 8.85 7.99 9.80
N LEU A 208 8.67 9.12 9.14
CA LEU A 208 7.48 9.95 9.32
C LEU A 208 6.42 9.56 8.30
N LEU A 209 5.24 9.20 8.79
CA LEU A 209 4.02 9.26 8.00
C LEU A 209 3.55 10.70 8.03
N ASP A 210 4.08 11.48 7.10
CA ASP A 210 3.86 12.92 6.97
C ASP A 210 2.89 13.25 5.83
N ARG A 211 2.28 12.25 5.18
CA ARG A 211 1.41 12.45 4.01
C ARG A 211 0.43 11.31 3.83
N ILE A 212 -0.64 11.59 3.09
CA ILE A 212 -1.39 10.56 2.36
C ILE A 212 -1.14 10.72 0.86
N ALA A 213 -1.27 9.63 0.14
CA ALA A 213 -1.20 9.58 -1.30
C ALA A 213 -2.49 9.01 -1.89
N ILE A 214 -2.99 9.64 -2.95
CA ILE A 214 -4.09 9.11 -3.74
C ILE A 214 -3.47 8.37 -4.92
N PHE A 215 -3.75 7.08 -5.02
CA PHE A 215 -3.37 6.28 -6.17
C PHE A 215 -4.60 6.00 -7.03
N LYS A 216 -4.43 5.97 -8.34
CA LYS A 216 -5.48 5.67 -9.32
C LYS A 216 -5.09 4.49 -10.20
N GLN A 217 -6.02 3.58 -10.39
CA GLN A 217 -5.96 2.55 -11.41
C GLN A 217 -7.09 2.81 -12.42
N ALA A 218 -6.72 3.05 -13.68
CA ALA A 218 -7.68 3.43 -14.72
C ALA A 218 -8.68 2.31 -15.04
N ASP A 219 -8.17 1.07 -15.10
CA ASP A 219 -8.94 -0.15 -15.32
C ASP A 219 -8.26 -1.35 -14.63
N ARG A 220 -8.91 -2.51 -14.58
CA ARG A 220 -8.41 -3.69 -13.85
C ARG A 220 -7.10 -4.28 -14.41
N ALA A 221 -6.74 -3.98 -15.67
CA ALA A 221 -5.50 -4.45 -16.31
C ALA A 221 -4.32 -3.50 -16.08
N SER A 222 -4.58 -2.20 -15.97
CA SER A 222 -3.57 -1.18 -15.66
C SER A 222 -2.98 -1.32 -14.24
N ARG A 223 -1.81 -0.73 -14.04
CA ARG A 223 -1.20 -0.56 -12.70
C ARG A 223 -1.72 0.71 -12.05
N PHE A 224 -1.63 0.78 -10.72
CA PHE A 224 -1.88 2.04 -10.03
C PHE A 224 -0.78 3.05 -10.32
N THR A 225 -1.16 4.32 -10.42
CA THR A 225 -0.29 5.49 -10.56
C THR A 225 -0.59 6.48 -9.44
N LEU A 226 0.42 7.21 -9.00
CA LEU A 226 0.28 8.27 -8.00
C LEU A 226 -0.43 9.47 -8.64
N LEU A 227 -1.59 9.83 -8.11
CA LEU A 227 -2.39 10.96 -8.56
C LEU A 227 -2.08 12.24 -7.77
N ASP A 228 -1.92 12.10 -6.45
CA ASP A 228 -1.50 13.17 -5.54
C ASP A 228 -0.70 12.58 -4.37
N ALA A 229 0.31 13.30 -3.90
CA ALA A 229 0.93 13.08 -2.59
C ALA A 229 0.77 14.36 -1.76
N LEU A 230 0.03 14.27 -0.67
CA LEU A 230 -0.47 15.41 0.10
C LEU A 230 0.16 15.39 1.50
N PRO A 231 1.16 16.25 1.76
CA PRO A 231 1.77 16.34 3.08
C PRO A 231 0.76 16.87 4.10
N PHE A 232 0.93 16.43 5.34
CA PHE A 232 0.25 16.96 6.51
C PHE A 232 0.81 18.34 6.84
N GLY A 233 -0.06 19.29 7.18
CA GLY A 233 0.31 20.68 7.44
C GLY A 233 -0.85 21.63 7.30
#